data_AF-A0A8T4QJZ0-F1
#
_entry.id   AF-A0A8T4QJZ0-F1
#
_cell.length_a   1.000
_cell.length_b   1.000
_cell.length_c   1.000
_cell.angle_alpha   90.00
_cell.angle_beta   90.00
_cell.angle_gamma   90.00
#
_symmetry.space_group_name_H-M   'P 1'
#
loop_
_entity.id
_entity.type
_entity.pdbx_description
1 polymer ?
#
loop_
_entity_poly.entity_id
_entity_poly.type
_entity_poly.pdbx_seq_one_letter_code
_entity_poly.pdbx_strand_id
1 'polypeptide(L)'
;MFWNKSDVEYLEDNYSSSNDKVLAEYLHKSQNSIRIKASRLNLKKNSHIYRNNLQLNPEEEQIIIGGLMGDLHCRIARTSKYARLEGGHGFNQKDYLIYKINLLQRLKWTTRKSKQGILYQSRSFPCLNYYYHLFYKNNKKIVNSSILEKLDKLGLLIWYMDDGTYHKRDRRAFLHTNCFSYDEQLIIQKYFEEKWGIYTKVYISQGKNKYNGKVWYYISFPTEETKKLHKLFNSYDIPECMKYKFNFTYQSHLPNSIPGVLATHN
;
A
#
# COMPACT_ATOMS: atom_id res chain seq x y z
N MET A 1 19.57 -38.72 -17.85
CA MET A 1 20.67 -37.77 -17.63
C MET A 1 21.30 -38.06 -16.28
N PHE A 2 22.58 -38.43 -16.28
CA PHE A 2 23.32 -38.79 -15.07
C PHE A 2 23.69 -37.54 -14.26
N TRP A 3 23.67 -37.65 -12.93
CA TRP A 3 24.08 -36.63 -11.97
C TRP A 3 25.14 -37.24 -11.07
N ASN A 4 26.39 -36.81 -11.22
CA ASN A 4 27.47 -37.23 -10.32
C ASN A 4 27.41 -36.41 -9.02
N LYS A 5 28.25 -36.75 -8.04
CA LYS A 5 28.27 -36.09 -6.73
C LYS A 5 28.60 -34.59 -6.84
N SER A 6 29.61 -34.22 -7.62
CA SER A 6 30.03 -32.82 -7.80
C SER A 6 28.96 -31.97 -8.50
N ASP A 7 28.18 -32.55 -9.43
CA ASP A 7 27.07 -31.86 -10.09
C ASP A 7 25.98 -31.51 -9.07
N VAL A 8 25.73 -32.40 -8.11
CA VAL A 8 24.72 -32.20 -7.06
C VAL A 8 25.20 -31.16 -6.07
N GLU A 9 26.43 -31.28 -5.56
CA GLU A 9 27.04 -30.30 -4.64
C GLU A 9 27.04 -28.90 -5.27
N TYR A 10 27.51 -28.78 -6.52
CA TYR A 10 27.48 -27.50 -7.23
C TYR A 10 26.06 -26.94 -7.38
N LEU A 11 25.07 -27.79 -7.69
CA LEU A 11 23.69 -27.35 -7.77
C LEU A 11 23.17 -26.88 -6.40
N GLU A 12 23.44 -27.61 -5.32
CA GLU A 12 23.00 -27.24 -3.96
C GLU A 12 23.54 -25.87 -3.55
N ASP A 13 24.82 -25.63 -3.79
CA ASP A 13 25.50 -24.38 -3.42
C ASP A 13 25.02 -23.18 -4.25
N ASN A 14 24.71 -23.39 -5.53
CA ASN A 14 24.50 -22.29 -6.47
C ASN A 14 23.03 -22.10 -6.89
N TYR A 15 22.14 -23.07 -6.64
CA TYR A 15 20.78 -23.00 -7.18
C TYR A 15 20.01 -21.79 -6.69
N SER A 16 20.19 -21.41 -5.42
CA SER A 16 19.41 -20.35 -4.77
C SER A 16 19.63 -18.97 -5.42
N SER A 17 20.86 -18.67 -5.80
CA SER A 17 21.32 -17.37 -6.31
C SER A 17 21.43 -17.31 -7.84
N SER A 18 21.72 -18.44 -8.49
CA SER A 18 22.04 -18.47 -9.92
C SER A 18 20.81 -18.61 -10.82
N ASN A 19 20.91 -18.09 -12.05
CA ASN A 19 19.90 -18.32 -13.09
C ASN A 19 19.99 -19.77 -13.61
N ASP A 20 18.85 -20.38 -13.90
CA ASP A 20 18.77 -21.74 -14.47
C ASP A 20 19.58 -21.90 -15.76
N LYS A 21 19.68 -20.84 -16.58
CA LYS A 21 20.49 -20.84 -17.80
C LYS A 21 22.00 -21.00 -17.49
N VAL A 22 22.51 -20.25 -16.51
CA VAL A 22 23.92 -20.32 -16.09
C VAL A 22 24.25 -21.69 -15.49
N LEU A 23 23.37 -22.20 -14.64
CA LEU A 23 23.51 -23.55 -14.05
C LEU A 23 23.48 -24.65 -15.12
N ALA A 24 22.61 -24.50 -16.12
CA ALA A 24 22.49 -25.42 -17.24
C ALA A 24 23.76 -25.44 -18.11
N GLU A 25 24.32 -24.26 -18.39
CA GLU A 25 25.58 -24.11 -19.14
C GLU A 25 26.76 -24.73 -18.38
N TYR A 26 26.93 -24.43 -17.09
CA TYR A 26 28.03 -24.95 -16.28
C TYR A 26 27.96 -26.47 -16.10
N LEU A 27 26.77 -27.02 -15.82
CA LEU A 27 26.61 -28.45 -15.56
C LEU A 27 26.46 -29.28 -16.85
N HIS A 28 26.45 -28.63 -18.02
CA HIS A 28 26.14 -29.23 -19.31
C HIS A 28 24.82 -30.02 -19.31
N LYS A 29 23.77 -29.42 -18.73
CA LYS A 29 22.42 -30.02 -18.63
C LYS A 29 21.35 -29.08 -19.16
N SER A 30 20.18 -29.60 -19.51
CA SER A 30 19.05 -28.74 -19.88
C SER A 30 18.49 -28.00 -18.66
N GLN A 31 17.97 -26.79 -18.84
CA GLN A 31 17.30 -26.04 -17.75
C GLN A 31 16.16 -26.83 -17.10
N ASN A 32 15.47 -27.67 -17.88
CA ASN A 32 14.43 -28.55 -17.34
C ASN A 32 15.01 -29.61 -16.39
N SER A 33 16.17 -30.20 -16.73
CA SER A 33 16.85 -31.15 -15.85
C SER A 33 17.31 -30.49 -14.54
N ILE A 34 17.84 -29.26 -14.62
CA ILE A 34 18.19 -28.45 -13.43
C ILE A 34 16.97 -28.30 -12.51
N ARG A 35 15.83 -27.86 -13.05
CA ARG A 35 14.59 -27.65 -12.26
C ARG A 35 14.07 -28.94 -11.63
N ILE A 36 14.06 -30.04 -12.38
CA ILE A 36 13.61 -31.34 -11.87
C ILE A 36 14.52 -31.82 -10.73
N LYS A 37 15.84 -31.74 -10.91
CA LYS A 37 16.79 -32.17 -9.88
C LYS A 37 16.69 -31.29 -8.64
N ALA A 38 16.69 -29.97 -8.80
CA ALA A 38 16.51 -29.03 -7.71
C ALA A 38 15.20 -29.26 -6.94
N SER A 39 14.10 -29.58 -7.64
CA SER A 39 12.83 -29.93 -7.01
C SER A 39 12.92 -31.20 -6.16
N ARG A 40 13.63 -32.24 -6.63
CA ARG A 40 13.83 -33.49 -5.88
C ARG A 40 14.69 -33.29 -4.64
N LEU A 41 15.62 -32.34 -4.69
CA LEU A 41 16.45 -31.91 -3.57
C LEU A 41 15.77 -30.84 -2.69
N ASN A 42 14.52 -30.47 -2.98
CA ASN A 42 13.77 -29.41 -2.32
C ASN A 42 14.46 -28.03 -2.31
N LEU A 43 15.36 -27.76 -3.25
CA LEU A 43 16.06 -26.48 -3.36
C LEU A 43 15.12 -25.39 -3.85
N LYS A 44 15.25 -24.19 -3.30
CA LYS A 44 14.44 -23.02 -3.65
C LYS A 44 15.33 -21.85 -4.09
N LYS A 45 14.83 -21.06 -5.04
CA LYS A 45 15.45 -19.78 -5.40
C LYS A 45 15.33 -18.78 -4.25
N ASN A 46 16.30 -17.87 -4.12
CA ASN A 46 16.26 -16.75 -3.17
C ASN A 46 14.99 -15.91 -3.34
N SER A 47 14.50 -15.74 -4.57
CA SER A 47 13.23 -15.04 -4.82
C SER A 47 12.00 -15.77 -4.26
N HIS A 48 12.03 -17.11 -4.21
CA HIS A 48 10.98 -17.91 -3.58
C HIS A 48 11.09 -17.83 -2.04
N ILE A 49 12.29 -17.96 -1.50
CA ILE A 49 12.56 -17.85 -0.06
C ILE A 49 12.12 -16.47 0.45
N TYR A 50 12.61 -15.40 -0.18
CA TYR A 50 12.24 -14.02 0.13
C TYR A 50 10.73 -13.81 0.09
N ARG A 51 10.05 -14.28 -0.97
CA ARG A 51 8.60 -14.11 -1.09
C ARG A 51 7.84 -14.78 0.05
N ASN A 52 8.25 -15.99 0.47
CA ASN A 52 7.52 -16.73 1.50
C ASN A 52 7.83 -16.24 2.92
N ASN A 53 9.01 -15.66 3.14
CA ASN A 53 9.48 -15.26 4.46
C ASN A 53 9.40 -13.75 4.71
N LEU A 54 8.95 -12.94 3.74
CA LEU A 54 8.82 -11.51 3.94
C LEU A 54 7.76 -11.21 5.01
N GLN A 55 8.21 -10.66 6.13
CA GLN A 55 7.37 -10.10 7.18
C GLN A 55 7.39 -8.57 7.08
N LEU A 56 6.20 -7.97 7.14
CA LEU A 56 6.04 -6.52 7.16
C LEU A 56 6.49 -5.99 8.52
N ASN A 57 7.13 -4.83 8.53
CA ASN A 57 7.40 -4.13 9.78
C ASN A 57 6.17 -3.26 10.14
N PRO A 58 6.01 -2.83 11.41
CA PRO A 58 4.84 -2.06 11.83
C PRO A 58 4.55 -0.82 10.99
N GLU A 59 5.58 -0.12 10.51
CA GLU A 59 5.43 1.07 9.66
C GLU A 59 4.78 0.72 8.31
N GLU A 60 5.30 -0.32 7.64
CA GLU A 60 4.72 -0.81 6.38
C GLU A 60 3.30 -1.32 6.57
N GLU A 61 2.99 -1.96 7.69
CA GLU A 61 1.62 -2.38 8.00
C GLU A 61 0.68 -1.16 8.04
N GLN A 62 1.09 -0.07 8.69
CA GLN A 62 0.30 1.16 8.76
C GLN A 62 0.14 1.83 7.39
N ILE A 63 1.21 1.85 6.59
CA ILE A 63 1.14 2.39 5.21
C ILE A 63 0.20 1.55 4.34
N ILE A 64 0.21 0.22 4.51
CA ILE A 64 -0.69 -0.68 3.78
C ILE A 64 -2.14 -0.51 4.24
N ILE A 65 -2.41 -0.48 5.55
CA ILE A 65 -3.77 -0.31 6.07
C ILE A 65 -4.32 1.07 5.68
N GLY A 66 -3.53 2.14 5.86
CA GLY A 66 -3.90 3.50 5.46
C GLY A 66 -4.13 3.63 3.96
N GLY A 67 -3.23 3.07 3.15
CA GLY A 67 -3.40 3.07 1.69
C GLY A 67 -4.59 2.22 1.26
N LEU A 68 -4.85 1.09 1.92
CA LEU A 68 -6.06 0.29 1.70
C LEU A 68 -7.31 0.92 2.29
N MET A 69 -7.24 1.97 3.10
CA MET A 69 -8.42 2.80 3.38
C MET A 69 -8.64 3.83 2.27
N GLY A 70 -7.56 4.26 1.60
CA GLY A 70 -7.55 5.14 0.44
C GLY A 70 -7.47 4.44 -0.91
N ASP A 71 -6.45 4.82 -1.70
CA ASP A 71 -6.31 4.53 -3.14
C ASP A 71 -5.77 3.13 -3.45
N LEU A 72 -5.23 2.40 -2.47
CA LEU A 72 -4.77 1.04 -2.71
C LEU A 72 -5.94 0.06 -2.81
N HIS A 73 -5.70 -0.94 -3.64
CA HIS A 73 -6.48 -2.15 -3.76
C HIS A 73 -5.63 -3.38 -3.40
N CYS A 74 -6.23 -4.36 -2.74
CA CYS A 74 -5.61 -5.66 -2.53
C CYS A 74 -6.35 -6.72 -3.36
N ARG A 75 -5.62 -7.55 -4.09
CA ARG A 75 -6.21 -8.54 -5.01
C ARG A 75 -5.41 -9.83 -5.06
N ILE A 76 -6.13 -10.95 -5.10
CA ILE A 76 -5.59 -12.24 -5.52
C ILE A 76 -5.92 -12.47 -7.01
N ALA A 77 -4.90 -12.57 -7.85
CA ALA A 77 -5.10 -12.85 -9.28
C ALA A 77 -5.51 -14.32 -9.49
N ARG A 78 -6.30 -14.63 -10.53
CA ARG A 78 -6.74 -16.00 -10.84
C ARG A 78 -5.59 -17.02 -10.96
N THR A 79 -4.42 -16.55 -11.35
CA THR A 79 -3.21 -17.36 -11.54
C THR A 79 -2.29 -17.40 -10.32
N SER A 80 -2.71 -16.85 -9.18
CA SER A 80 -1.92 -16.74 -7.96
C SER A 80 -2.73 -17.17 -6.74
N LYS A 81 -2.07 -17.80 -5.76
CA LYS A 81 -2.64 -18.03 -4.42
C LYS A 81 -2.33 -16.90 -3.43
N TYR A 82 -1.52 -15.93 -3.85
CA TYR A 82 -1.05 -14.83 -3.01
C TYR A 82 -1.58 -13.50 -3.53
N ALA A 83 -1.96 -12.65 -2.59
CA ALA A 83 -2.43 -11.30 -2.83
C ALA A 83 -1.29 -10.38 -3.25
N ARG A 84 -1.65 -9.31 -3.96
CA ARG A 84 -0.78 -8.19 -4.30
C ARG A 84 -1.54 -6.89 -4.06
N LEU A 85 -0.79 -5.82 -3.86
CA LEU A 85 -1.31 -4.46 -3.79
C LEU A 85 -1.28 -3.84 -5.19
N GLU A 86 -2.30 -3.06 -5.51
CA GLU A 86 -2.45 -2.32 -6.75
C GLU A 86 -2.92 -0.91 -6.43
N GLY A 87 -2.52 0.07 -7.23
CA GLY A 87 -3.01 1.44 -7.12
C GLY A 87 -2.86 2.19 -8.43
N GLY A 88 -3.39 3.40 -8.47
CA GLY A 88 -3.25 4.30 -9.60
C GLY A 88 -3.34 5.75 -9.20
N HIS A 89 -2.55 6.60 -9.83
CA HIS A 89 -2.59 8.05 -9.65
C HIS A 89 -2.57 8.76 -11.00
N GLY A 90 -3.24 9.92 -11.07
CA GLY A 90 -3.12 10.82 -12.21
C GLY A 90 -1.68 11.32 -12.38
N PHE A 91 -1.33 11.82 -13.56
CA PHE A 91 0.04 12.27 -13.85
C PHE A 91 0.57 13.32 -12.85
N ASN A 92 -0.30 14.21 -12.37
CA ASN A 92 0.04 15.26 -11.40
C ASN A 92 0.39 14.72 -10.00
N GLN A 93 0.09 13.46 -9.70
CA GLN A 93 0.37 12.81 -8.41
C GLN A 93 1.46 11.73 -8.53
N LYS A 94 2.26 11.77 -9.61
CA LYS A 94 3.36 10.82 -9.83
C LYS A 94 4.35 10.79 -8.66
N ASP A 95 4.70 11.94 -8.09
CA ASP A 95 5.71 12.01 -7.03
C ASP A 95 5.21 11.33 -5.75
N TYR A 96 3.92 11.47 -5.45
CA TYR A 96 3.31 10.77 -4.32
C TYR A 96 3.21 9.26 -4.54
N LEU A 97 2.93 8.81 -5.77
CA LEU A 97 3.02 7.40 -6.13
C LEU A 97 4.43 6.85 -5.87
N ILE A 98 5.46 7.57 -6.31
CA ILE A 98 6.87 7.18 -6.10
C ILE A 98 7.19 7.15 -4.60
N TYR A 99 6.75 8.16 -3.85
CA TYR A 99 6.88 8.20 -2.39
C TYR A 99 6.32 6.93 -1.73
N LYS A 100 5.08 6.52 -2.06
CA LYS A 100 4.48 5.28 -1.53
C LYS A 100 5.24 4.01 -1.97
N ILE A 101 5.71 3.94 -3.22
CA ILE A 101 6.52 2.80 -3.69
C ILE A 101 7.81 2.68 -2.89
N ASN A 102 8.46 3.80 -2.56
CA ASN A 102 9.71 3.79 -1.79
C ASN A 102 9.47 3.32 -0.35
N LEU A 103 8.40 3.79 0.30
CA LEU A 103 8.02 3.34 1.64
C LEU A 103 7.74 1.82 1.69
N LEU A 104 7.24 1.24 0.60
CA LEU A 104 6.91 -0.19 0.50
C LEU A 104 7.84 -0.95 -0.46
N GLN A 105 9.09 -0.49 -0.65
CA GLN A 105 9.97 -1.00 -1.71
C GLN A 105 10.24 -2.52 -1.63
N ARG A 106 10.19 -3.09 -0.41
CA ARG A 106 10.36 -4.53 -0.15
C ARG A 106 9.33 -5.40 -0.87
N LEU A 107 8.19 -4.83 -1.25
CA LEU A 107 7.13 -5.49 -2.04
C LEU A 107 7.39 -5.50 -3.56
N LYS A 108 8.54 -4.98 -4.02
CA LYS A 108 9.04 -5.08 -5.41
C LYS A 108 7.99 -4.68 -6.45
N TRP A 109 7.76 -3.37 -6.55
CA TRP A 109 6.71 -2.79 -7.38
C TRP A 109 7.08 -2.74 -8.87
N THR A 110 6.06 -2.78 -9.72
CA THR A 110 6.16 -2.43 -11.13
C THR A 110 5.16 -1.34 -11.47
N THR A 111 5.53 -0.45 -12.38
CA THR A 111 4.69 0.67 -12.84
C THR A 111 4.37 0.52 -14.32
N ARG A 112 3.18 0.95 -14.73
CA ARG A 112 2.79 1.08 -16.15
C ARG A 112 2.01 2.38 -16.38
N LYS A 113 2.21 3.01 -17.53
CA LYS A 113 1.39 4.15 -17.94
C LYS A 113 0.02 3.66 -18.41
N SER A 114 -1.02 4.44 -18.11
CA SER A 114 -2.37 4.30 -18.65
C SER A 114 -2.79 5.61 -19.34
N LYS A 115 -3.97 5.63 -19.96
CA LYS A 115 -4.52 6.87 -20.55
C LYS A 115 -4.80 7.95 -19.50
N GLN A 116 -5.08 7.54 -18.26
CA GLN A 116 -5.49 8.42 -17.16
C GLN A 116 -4.38 8.74 -16.15
N GLY A 117 -3.20 8.10 -16.27
CA GLY A 117 -2.10 8.31 -15.33
C GLY A 117 -1.13 7.15 -15.26
N ILE A 118 -0.70 6.82 -14.04
CA ILE A 118 0.28 5.76 -13.76
C ILE A 118 -0.37 4.75 -12.83
N LEU A 119 -0.30 3.48 -13.22
CA LEU A 119 -0.72 2.35 -12.40
C LEU A 119 0.51 1.67 -11.83
N TYR A 120 0.40 1.17 -10.61
CA TYR A 120 1.48 0.46 -9.93
C TYR A 120 0.94 -0.78 -9.23
N GLN A 121 1.75 -1.84 -9.21
CA GLN A 121 1.39 -3.10 -8.58
C GLN A 121 2.60 -3.72 -7.91
N SER A 122 2.39 -4.30 -6.73
CA SER A 122 3.42 -5.07 -6.05
C SER A 122 3.57 -6.46 -6.69
N ARG A 123 4.65 -7.18 -6.34
CA ARG A 123 4.63 -8.65 -6.47
C ARG A 123 3.60 -9.23 -5.50
N SER A 124 3.19 -10.47 -5.77
CA SER A 124 2.32 -11.21 -4.85
C SER A 124 3.12 -11.83 -3.70
N PHE A 125 2.63 -11.67 -2.47
CA PHE A 125 3.24 -12.21 -1.25
C PHE A 125 2.20 -12.87 -0.34
N PRO A 126 2.55 -13.95 0.38
CA PRO A 126 1.65 -14.59 1.34
C PRO A 126 1.20 -13.66 2.46
N CYS A 127 2.10 -12.80 2.98
CA CYS A 127 1.77 -11.83 4.03
C CYS A 127 0.66 -10.86 3.63
N LEU A 128 0.47 -10.60 2.32
CA LEU A 128 -0.59 -9.74 1.82
C LEU A 128 -1.97 -10.39 1.84
N ASN A 129 -2.08 -11.73 1.97
CA ASN A 129 -3.37 -12.42 2.05
C ASN A 129 -4.16 -11.97 3.27
N TYR A 130 -3.48 -11.68 4.39
CA TYR A 130 -4.10 -11.14 5.58
C TYR A 130 -4.94 -9.89 5.27
N TYR A 131 -4.36 -8.91 4.59
CA TYR A 131 -5.06 -7.67 4.23
C TYR A 131 -6.16 -7.87 3.20
N TYR A 132 -5.98 -8.80 2.25
CA TYR A 132 -7.05 -9.15 1.31
C TYR A 132 -8.29 -9.65 2.07
N HIS A 133 -8.12 -10.61 2.98
CA HIS A 133 -9.24 -11.15 3.77
C HIS A 133 -9.81 -10.14 4.76
N LEU A 134 -8.98 -9.24 5.26
CA LEU A 134 -9.41 -8.18 6.16
C LEU A 134 -10.31 -7.15 5.45
N PHE A 135 -9.92 -6.69 4.26
CA PHE A 135 -10.59 -5.60 3.55
C PHE A 135 -11.63 -6.02 2.51
N TYR A 136 -11.63 -7.27 2.04
CA TYR A 136 -12.49 -7.68 0.93
C TYR A 136 -13.42 -8.84 1.30
N LYS A 137 -14.73 -8.59 1.22
CA LYS A 137 -15.79 -9.59 1.36
C LYS A 137 -16.60 -9.63 0.07
N ASN A 138 -16.76 -10.81 -0.52
CA ASN A 138 -17.45 -11.00 -1.81
C ASN A 138 -16.93 -10.07 -2.92
N ASN A 139 -15.60 -9.90 -3.00
CA ASN A 139 -14.90 -9.00 -3.93
C ASN A 139 -15.24 -7.49 -3.76
N LYS A 140 -15.95 -7.11 -2.71
CA LYS A 140 -16.22 -5.71 -2.35
C LYS A 140 -15.33 -5.30 -1.19
N LYS A 141 -14.71 -4.12 -1.31
CA LYS A 141 -13.97 -3.47 -0.23
C LYS A 141 -14.96 -3.08 0.88
N ILE A 142 -14.64 -3.39 2.12
CA ILE A 142 -15.45 -3.09 3.30
C ILE A 142 -14.62 -2.32 4.34
N VAL A 143 -15.31 -1.65 5.25
CA VAL A 143 -14.72 -1.09 6.48
C VAL A 143 -15.54 -1.52 7.70
N ASN A 144 -14.84 -1.82 8.79
CA ASN A 144 -15.45 -2.14 10.08
C ASN A 144 -14.53 -1.65 11.21
N SER A 145 -14.99 -1.75 12.46
CA SER A 145 -14.22 -1.28 13.62
C SER A 145 -12.87 -1.97 13.75
N SER A 146 -12.75 -3.27 13.45
CA SER A 146 -11.49 -4.00 13.60
C SER A 146 -10.41 -3.58 12.59
N ILE A 147 -10.80 -3.06 11.43
CA ILE A 147 -9.88 -2.41 10.48
C ILE A 147 -9.44 -1.06 11.04
N LEU A 148 -10.40 -0.22 11.44
CA LEU A 148 -10.14 1.15 11.86
C LEU A 148 -9.31 1.21 13.16
N GLU A 149 -9.57 0.32 14.12
CA GLU A 149 -8.81 0.21 15.37
C GLU A 149 -7.33 -0.08 15.15
N LYS A 150 -6.94 -0.67 14.00
CA LYS A 150 -5.54 -0.92 13.65
C LYS A 150 -4.79 0.32 13.19
N LEU A 151 -5.48 1.36 12.71
CA LEU A 151 -4.84 2.59 12.22
C LEU A 151 -4.22 3.37 13.36
N ASP A 152 -2.93 3.62 13.30
CA ASP A 152 -2.29 4.66 14.10
C ASP A 152 -2.28 6.01 13.35
N LYS A 153 -1.49 6.96 13.85
CA LYS A 153 -1.38 8.28 13.23
C LYS A 153 -0.76 8.22 11.83
N LEU A 154 0.19 7.31 11.58
CA LEU A 154 0.81 7.14 10.27
C LEU A 154 -0.19 6.53 9.27
N GLY A 155 -0.91 5.48 9.67
CA GLY A 155 -1.94 4.90 8.81
C GLY A 155 -3.04 5.91 8.48
N LEU A 156 -3.49 6.67 9.47
CA LEU A 156 -4.47 7.74 9.26
C LEU A 156 -3.93 8.87 8.36
N LEU A 157 -2.65 9.21 8.49
CA LEU A 157 -2.00 10.20 7.62
C LEU A 157 -1.97 9.73 6.16
N ILE A 158 -1.58 8.47 5.91
CA ILE A 158 -1.58 7.90 4.55
C ILE A 158 -3.00 7.91 3.97
N TRP A 159 -4.00 7.52 4.75
CA TRP A 159 -5.40 7.59 4.33
C TRP A 159 -5.82 9.03 3.97
N TYR A 160 -5.43 10.01 4.79
CA TYR A 160 -5.71 11.42 4.52
C TYR A 160 -4.96 11.96 3.28
N MET A 161 -3.73 11.54 3.03
CA MET A 161 -3.01 11.95 1.83
C MET A 161 -3.62 11.36 0.55
N ASP A 162 -4.17 10.13 0.62
CA ASP A 162 -4.91 9.52 -0.49
C ASP A 162 -6.24 10.26 -0.72
N ASP A 163 -7.18 10.17 0.24
CA ASP A 163 -8.58 10.57 0.05
C ASP A 163 -8.96 11.91 0.69
N GLY A 164 -8.03 12.55 1.39
CA GLY A 164 -8.28 13.79 2.10
C GLY A 164 -8.26 15.02 1.19
N THR A 165 -9.11 15.99 1.49
CA THR A 165 -9.08 17.31 0.86
C THR A 165 -9.16 18.38 1.93
N TYR A 166 -8.50 19.52 1.73
CA TYR A 166 -8.63 20.70 2.59
C TYR A 166 -9.14 21.90 1.80
N HIS A 167 -10.28 22.43 2.22
CA HIS A 167 -10.89 23.62 1.63
C HIS A 167 -10.42 24.85 2.41
N LYS A 168 -9.46 25.60 1.85
CA LYS A 168 -8.84 26.77 2.50
C LYS A 168 -9.86 27.84 2.89
N ARG A 169 -10.82 28.16 2.01
CA ARG A 169 -11.86 29.19 2.25
C ARG A 169 -12.68 28.89 3.50
N ASP A 170 -13.14 27.64 3.62
CA ASP A 170 -14.03 27.22 4.69
C ASP A 170 -13.25 26.66 5.91
N ARG A 171 -11.93 26.51 5.76
CA ARG A 171 -10.99 25.89 6.71
C ARG A 171 -11.45 24.53 7.18
N ARG A 172 -11.93 23.70 6.26
CA ARG A 172 -12.50 22.37 6.55
C ARG A 172 -11.80 21.28 5.77
N ALA A 173 -11.56 20.16 6.45
CA ALA A 173 -11.09 18.94 5.83
C ALA A 173 -12.25 18.00 5.49
N PHE A 174 -12.02 17.15 4.51
CA PHE A 174 -12.92 16.09 4.07
C PHE A 174 -12.10 14.83 3.82
N LEU A 175 -12.72 13.66 3.97
CA LEU A 175 -12.21 12.37 3.52
C LEU A 175 -13.22 11.77 2.55
N HIS A 176 -12.82 11.54 1.30
CA HIS A 176 -13.68 11.07 0.21
C HIS A 176 -13.92 9.55 0.26
N THR A 177 -14.67 9.11 1.28
CA THR A 177 -15.01 7.71 1.57
C THR A 177 -16.19 7.17 0.75
N ASN A 178 -16.37 7.68 -0.47
CA ASN A 178 -17.55 7.48 -1.32
C ASN A 178 -17.82 6.03 -1.73
N CYS A 179 -16.84 5.14 -1.56
CA CYS A 179 -16.96 3.71 -1.87
C CYS A 179 -17.70 2.91 -0.78
N PHE A 180 -17.81 3.46 0.43
CA PHE A 180 -18.43 2.82 1.59
C PHE A 180 -19.91 3.19 1.73
N SER A 181 -20.71 2.25 2.26
CA SER A 181 -22.14 2.44 2.54
C SER A 181 -22.37 3.47 3.65
N TYR A 182 -23.62 3.90 3.85
CA TYR A 182 -23.97 4.80 4.93
C TYR A 182 -23.64 4.22 6.32
N ASP A 183 -23.98 2.94 6.57
CA ASP A 183 -23.65 2.26 7.83
C ASP A 183 -22.14 2.21 8.07
N GLU A 184 -21.36 1.97 7.00
CA GLU A 184 -19.91 2.03 7.05
C GLU A 184 -19.39 3.44 7.38
N GLN A 185 -20.06 4.51 6.92
CA GLN A 185 -19.71 5.87 7.33
C GLN A 185 -19.97 6.11 8.82
N LEU A 186 -21.05 5.55 9.38
CA LEU A 186 -21.34 5.68 10.81
C LEU A 186 -20.28 5.00 11.67
N ILE A 187 -19.76 3.86 11.20
CA ILE A 187 -18.61 3.20 11.82
C ILE A 187 -17.36 4.09 11.78
N ILE A 188 -17.09 4.74 10.63
CA ILE A 188 -15.96 5.68 10.50
C ILE A 188 -16.15 6.89 11.43
N GLN A 189 -17.36 7.45 11.50
CA GLN A 189 -17.66 8.58 12.38
C GLN A 189 -17.40 8.22 13.85
N LYS A 190 -17.93 7.08 14.30
CA LYS A 190 -17.72 6.57 15.66
C LYS A 190 -16.24 6.34 15.97
N TYR A 191 -15.49 5.79 15.02
CA TYR A 191 -14.04 5.62 15.17
C TYR A 191 -13.29 6.93 15.41
N PHE A 192 -13.60 7.99 14.66
CA PHE A 192 -12.95 9.29 14.85
C PHE A 192 -13.26 9.90 16.22
N GLU A 193 -14.50 9.76 16.67
CA GLU A 193 -14.95 10.24 17.96
C GLU A 193 -14.26 9.48 19.10
N GLU A 194 -14.35 8.15 19.11
CA GLU A 194 -13.86 7.31 20.21
C GLU A 194 -12.33 7.27 20.28
N LYS A 195 -11.64 7.16 19.14
CA LYS A 195 -10.17 6.99 19.14
C LYS A 195 -9.41 8.30 19.22
N TRP A 196 -9.94 9.36 18.60
CA TRP A 196 -9.20 10.61 18.41
C TRP A 196 -9.87 11.82 19.06
N GLY A 197 -11.08 11.68 19.61
CA GLY A 197 -11.84 12.82 20.13
C GLY A 197 -12.22 13.84 19.04
N ILE A 198 -12.39 13.34 17.79
CA ILE A 198 -12.66 14.15 16.61
C ILE A 198 -14.10 13.93 16.16
N TYR A 199 -14.92 14.97 16.25
CA TYR A 199 -16.31 14.92 15.83
C TYR A 199 -16.44 15.15 14.33
N THR A 200 -17.05 14.21 13.62
CA THR A 200 -17.21 14.30 12.16
C THR A 200 -18.67 14.33 11.74
N LYS A 201 -18.93 14.75 10.50
CA LYS A 201 -20.27 14.70 9.90
C LYS A 201 -20.24 13.85 8.64
N VAL A 202 -21.25 13.00 8.48
CA VAL A 202 -21.48 12.32 7.19
C VAL A 202 -22.14 13.32 6.25
N TYR A 203 -21.47 13.62 5.14
CA TYR A 203 -21.99 14.45 4.07
C TYR A 203 -22.62 13.58 3.00
N ILE A 204 -23.75 14.02 2.45
CA ILE A 204 -24.47 13.33 1.38
C ILE A 204 -24.32 14.15 0.09
N SER A 205 -23.85 13.51 -0.97
CA SER A 205 -23.82 14.10 -2.31
C SER A 205 -24.67 13.26 -3.24
N GLN A 206 -25.55 13.92 -3.98
CA GLN A 206 -26.41 13.30 -4.98
C GLN A 206 -25.94 13.70 -6.37
N GLY A 207 -25.66 12.70 -7.20
CA GLY A 207 -25.29 12.91 -8.60
C GLY A 207 -26.48 13.45 -9.39
N LYS A 208 -26.26 14.56 -10.10
CA LYS A 208 -27.24 15.13 -11.06
C LYS A 208 -27.49 14.16 -12.24
N ASN A 209 -28.52 14.43 -13.05
CA ASN A 209 -29.02 13.68 -14.23
C ASN A 209 -28.09 12.64 -14.89
N LYS A 210 -26.81 12.95 -15.15
CA LYS A 210 -25.82 12.01 -15.72
C LYS A 210 -25.53 10.76 -14.85
N TYR A 211 -25.83 10.81 -13.56
CA TYR A 211 -25.54 9.74 -12.60
C TYR A 211 -26.79 9.09 -12.03
N ASN A 212 -27.96 9.28 -12.65
CA ASN A 212 -29.24 8.68 -12.26
C ASN A 212 -29.57 8.84 -10.75
N GLY A 213 -29.27 9.99 -10.16
CA GLY A 213 -29.54 10.24 -8.74
C GLY A 213 -28.67 9.44 -7.78
N LYS A 214 -27.54 8.85 -8.25
CA LYS A 214 -26.64 8.07 -7.40
C LYS A 214 -26.19 8.89 -6.19
N VAL A 215 -26.32 8.30 -5.02
CA VAL A 215 -25.93 8.90 -3.75
C VAL A 215 -24.52 8.44 -3.38
N TRP A 216 -23.72 9.37 -2.89
CA TRP A 216 -22.42 9.11 -2.29
C TRP A 216 -22.35 9.75 -0.92
N TYR A 217 -21.60 9.10 -0.03
CA TYR A 217 -21.36 9.59 1.32
C TYR A 217 -19.88 9.85 1.53
N TYR A 218 -19.54 10.86 2.31
CA TYR A 218 -18.15 11.09 2.70
C TYR A 218 -18.06 11.81 4.03
N ILE A 219 -16.89 11.75 4.68
CA ILE A 219 -16.69 12.33 6.00
C ILE A 219 -16.24 13.79 5.88
N SER A 220 -16.88 14.68 6.63
CA SER A 220 -16.49 16.07 6.78
C SER A 220 -16.03 16.35 8.20
N PHE A 221 -14.94 17.10 8.31
CA PHE A 221 -14.41 17.62 9.55
C PHE A 221 -14.79 19.10 9.64
N PRO A 222 -15.61 19.53 10.62
CA PRO A 222 -15.80 20.93 10.93
C PRO A 222 -14.46 21.65 11.21
N THR A 223 -14.46 22.99 11.23
CA THR A 223 -13.22 23.77 11.30
C THR A 223 -12.35 23.42 12.52
N GLU A 224 -12.92 23.32 13.71
CA GLU A 224 -12.15 22.97 14.93
C GLU A 224 -11.64 21.53 14.89
N GLU A 225 -12.44 20.63 14.35
CA GLU A 225 -12.12 19.20 14.22
C GLU A 225 -11.05 18.97 13.15
N THR A 226 -11.00 19.82 12.12
CA THR A 226 -9.92 19.87 11.13
C THR A 226 -8.59 20.23 11.78
N LYS A 227 -8.57 21.20 12.71
CA LYS A 227 -7.34 21.55 13.44
C LYS A 227 -6.86 20.38 14.30
N LYS A 228 -7.77 19.68 14.99
CA LYS A 228 -7.43 18.47 15.77
C LYS A 228 -6.85 17.38 14.87
N LEU A 229 -7.50 17.10 13.73
CA LEU A 229 -7.02 16.12 12.75
C LEU A 229 -5.62 16.47 12.26
N HIS A 230 -5.40 17.69 11.76
CA HIS A 230 -4.08 18.10 11.25
C HIS A 230 -3.00 18.08 12.35
N LYS A 231 -3.35 18.41 13.60
CA LYS A 231 -2.42 18.32 14.75
C LYS A 231 -1.90 16.90 14.97
N LEU A 232 -2.66 15.86 14.64
CA LEU A 232 -2.19 14.46 14.72
C LEU A 232 -1.01 14.20 13.78
N PHE A 233 -0.86 14.99 12.72
CA PHE A 233 0.12 14.80 11.66
C PHE A 233 1.38 15.67 11.82
N ASN A 234 1.39 16.62 12.75
CA ASN A 234 2.46 17.62 12.89
C ASN A 234 3.87 17.03 13.11
N SER A 235 3.99 15.79 13.59
CA SER A 235 5.26 15.12 13.82
C SER A 235 5.81 14.38 12.60
N TYR A 236 5.04 14.28 11.51
CA TYR A 236 5.43 13.56 10.31
C TYR A 236 5.94 14.52 9.24
N ASP A 237 6.96 14.08 8.52
CA ASP A 237 7.40 14.77 7.31
C ASP A 237 6.40 14.48 6.18
N ILE A 238 5.74 15.54 5.70
CA ILE A 238 4.75 15.45 4.63
C ILE A 238 5.47 15.72 3.30
N PRO A 239 5.41 14.81 2.32
CA PRO A 239 6.07 15.02 1.04
C PRO A 239 5.54 16.30 0.39
N GLU A 240 6.44 17.09 -0.21
CA GLU A 240 6.12 18.41 -0.76
C GLU A 240 4.89 18.38 -1.69
N CYS A 241 4.79 17.35 -2.52
CA CYS A 241 3.68 17.15 -3.45
C CYS A 241 2.30 16.95 -2.78
N MET A 242 2.23 16.73 -1.46
CA MET A 242 0.99 16.58 -0.69
C MET A 242 0.73 17.70 0.32
N LYS A 243 1.65 18.64 0.50
CA LYS A 243 1.49 19.72 1.49
C LYS A 243 0.26 20.60 1.23
N TYR A 244 -0.19 20.69 -0.01
CA TYR A 244 -1.40 21.44 -0.39
C TYR A 244 -2.69 20.92 0.29
N LYS A 245 -2.69 19.67 0.77
CA LYS A 245 -3.83 19.06 1.50
C LYS A 245 -3.91 19.47 2.97
N PHE A 246 -2.95 20.22 3.49
CA PHE A 246 -2.88 20.56 4.90
C PHE A 246 -2.96 22.07 5.11
N ASN A 247 -3.38 22.46 6.32
CA ASN A 247 -3.32 23.84 6.77
C ASN A 247 -2.03 24.08 7.54
N PHE A 248 -0.89 24.19 6.85
CA PHE A 248 0.31 24.71 7.48
C PHE A 248 0.11 26.20 7.73
N THR A 249 -0.26 26.54 8.96
CA THR A 249 0.03 27.90 9.43
C THR A 249 1.55 27.93 9.54
N TYR A 250 2.23 28.80 8.80
CA TYR A 250 3.68 28.99 8.88
C TYR A 250 4.04 29.33 10.34
N GLN A 251 4.29 28.31 11.16
CA GLN A 251 5.14 28.42 12.32
C GLN A 251 6.52 28.05 11.80
N SER A 252 7.40 29.05 11.83
CA SER A 252 8.82 28.97 11.51
C SER A 252 9.46 27.78 12.22
N HIS A 253 9.46 26.63 11.56
CA HIS A 253 10.31 25.51 11.93
C HIS A 253 11.46 25.48 10.93
N LEU A 254 12.64 25.77 11.48
CA LEU A 254 13.95 25.62 10.87
C LEU A 254 14.05 24.26 10.14
N PRO A 255 14.80 24.18 9.03
CA PRO A 255 14.95 22.95 8.27
C PRO A 255 15.66 21.91 9.15
N ASN A 256 14.90 20.97 9.70
CA ASN A 256 15.47 19.75 10.24
C ASN A 256 15.84 18.86 9.05
N SER A 257 17.16 18.77 8.84
CA SER A 257 17.93 17.74 8.13
C SER A 257 17.12 16.70 7.34
N ILE A 258 17.35 16.73 6.03
CA ILE A 258 17.29 15.62 5.04
C ILE A 258 17.10 14.25 5.71
N PRO A 259 16.03 13.49 5.39
CA PRO A 259 15.97 12.07 5.72
C PRO A 259 17.16 11.38 5.03
N GLY A 260 18.06 10.85 5.84
CA GLY A 260 19.24 10.13 5.37
C GLY A 260 18.85 9.13 4.29
N VAL A 261 19.39 9.35 3.09
CA VAL A 261 19.56 8.32 2.08
C VAL A 261 20.29 7.18 2.77
N LEU A 262 19.58 6.10 3.07
CA LEU A 262 20.22 4.88 3.53
C LEU A 262 21.17 4.44 2.42
N ALA A 263 22.44 4.52 2.78
CA ALA A 263 23.58 4.19 1.96
C ALA A 263 23.39 2.85 1.28
N THR A 264 23.71 2.86 -0.01
CA THR A 264 24.21 1.70 -0.73
C THR A 264 25.29 1.01 0.11
N HIS A 265 25.07 -0.25 0.46
CA HIS A 265 26.16 -1.16 0.73
C HIS A 265 26.13 -2.28 -0.30
N ASN A 266 27.32 -2.53 -0.83
CA ASN A 266 27.71 -3.49 -1.86
C ASN A 266 27.09 -4.87 -1.68
#